data_AF-A0A545TPT7-F1
#
_entry.id   AF-A0A545TPT7-F1
#
_cell.length_a   1.000
_cell.length_b   1.000
_cell.length_c   1.000
_cell.angle_alpha   90.00
_cell.angle_beta   90.00
_cell.angle_gamma   90.00
#
_symmetry.space_group_name_H-M   'P 1'
#
loop_
_entity.id
_entity.type
_entity.pdbx_description
1 polymer ?
#
loop_
_entity_poly.entity_id
_entity_poly.type
_entity_poly.pdbx_seq_one_letter_code
_entity_poly.pdbx_strand_id
1 'polypeptide(L)'
;MSDTPSPALPELSELQAHLEQVSQEMIALIRAYDLDATSPFDVIPVAREKITKPEDYVRFLELSLEGRIYGEAAAAVMEAQKVS
;
A
#
# COMPACT_ATOMS: atom_id res chain seq x y z
N MET A 1 -12.69 -27.91 -19.31
CA MET A 1 -11.47 -27.50 -18.57
C MET A 1 -11.10 -26.15 -19.14
N SER A 2 -11.38 -25.07 -18.41
CA SER A 2 -11.05 -23.71 -18.82
C SER A 2 -9.68 -23.38 -18.23
N ASP A 3 -8.64 -23.48 -19.04
CA ASP A 3 -7.34 -22.86 -18.77
C ASP A 3 -7.53 -21.35 -18.87
N THR A 4 -8.01 -20.72 -17.80
CA THR A 4 -7.77 -19.29 -17.62
C THR A 4 -6.25 -19.13 -17.50
N PRO A 5 -5.58 -18.44 -18.43
CA PRO A 5 -4.15 -18.16 -18.26
C PRO A 5 -3.99 -17.45 -16.93
N SER A 6 -3.10 -17.96 -16.08
CA SER A 6 -2.67 -17.23 -14.90
C SER A 6 -2.22 -15.85 -15.38
N PRO A 7 -2.74 -14.75 -14.81
CA PRO A 7 -2.30 -13.43 -15.22
C PRO A 7 -0.77 -13.37 -15.10
N ALA A 8 -0.11 -12.86 -16.13
CA ALA A 8 1.32 -12.62 -16.06
C ALA A 8 1.59 -11.76 -14.83
N LEU A 9 2.62 -12.12 -14.06
CA LEU A 9 3.05 -11.30 -12.94
C LEU A 9 3.42 -9.91 -13.49
N PRO A 10 3.00 -8.82 -12.81
CA PRO A 10 3.37 -7.48 -13.22
C PRO A 10 4.90 -7.30 -13.17
N GLU A 11 5.41 -6.38 -13.99
CA GLU A 11 6.83 -6.05 -13.97
C GLU A 11 7.21 -5.42 -12.62
N LEU A 12 8.38 -5.78 -12.09
CA LEU A 12 8.83 -5.27 -10.79
C LEU A 12 8.92 -3.74 -10.76
N SER A 13 9.30 -3.12 -11.89
CA SER A 13 9.38 -1.66 -12.05
C SER A 13 8.01 -0.98 -11.95
N GLU A 14 6.95 -1.63 -12.43
CA GLU A 14 5.58 -1.14 -12.34
C GLU A 14 5.09 -1.15 -10.89
N LEU A 15 5.32 -2.25 -10.18
CA LEU A 15 5.01 -2.36 -8.75
C LEU A 15 5.77 -1.31 -7.92
N GLN A 16 7.04 -1.06 -8.22
CA GLN A 16 7.84 -0.03 -7.56
C GLN A 16 7.29 1.37 -7.82
N ALA A 17 6.86 1.67 -9.06
CA ALA A 17 6.26 2.95 -9.39
C ALA A 17 4.95 3.19 -8.61
N HIS A 18 4.10 2.17 -8.50
CA HIS A 18 2.88 2.26 -7.70
C HIS A 18 3.16 2.41 -6.20
N LEU A 19 4.12 1.67 -5.64
CA LEU A 19 4.54 1.82 -4.25
C LEU A 19 5.06 3.23 -3.95
N GLU A 20 5.80 3.84 -4.87
CA GLU A 20 6.27 5.22 -4.74
C GLU A 20 5.10 6.21 -4.70
N GLN A 21 4.10 6.05 -5.58
CA GLN A 21 2.89 6.89 -5.56
C GLN A 21 2.11 6.75 -4.26
N VAL A 22 1.88 5.52 -3.80
CA VAL A 22 1.21 5.23 -2.52
C VAL A 22 1.96 5.88 -1.37
N SER A 23 3.29 5.77 -1.35
CA SER A 23 4.15 6.36 -0.32
C SER A 23 4.03 7.88 -0.28
N GLN A 24 4.07 8.55 -1.43
CA GLN A 24 3.95 10.01 -1.53
C GLN A 24 2.60 10.51 -1.01
N GLU A 25 1.50 9.87 -1.42
CA GLU A 25 0.16 10.23 -0.94
C GLU A 25 0.00 9.95 0.56
N MET A 26 0.50 8.81 1.04
CA MET A 26 0.46 8.46 2.46
C MET A 26 1.24 9.48 3.32
N ILE A 27 2.43 9.88 2.89
CA ILE A 27 3.24 10.91 3.57
C ILE A 27 2.50 12.25 3.62
N ALA A 28 1.79 12.61 2.55
CA ALA A 28 0.99 13.83 2.53
C ALA A 28 -0.12 13.80 3.60
N LEU A 29 -0.84 12.68 3.73
CA LEU A 29 -1.87 12.50 4.77
C LEU A 29 -1.28 12.47 6.18
N ILE A 30 -0.16 11.77 6.38
CA ILE A 30 0.55 11.72 7.67
C ILE A 30 0.91 13.13 8.13
N ARG A 31 1.42 13.97 7.23
CA ARG A 31 1.79 15.36 7.54
C ARG A 31 0.58 16.26 7.74
N ALA A 32 -0.47 16.10 6.94
CA ALA A 32 -1.66 16.94 7.01
C ALA A 32 -2.43 16.77 8.33
N TYR A 33 -2.43 15.55 8.88
CA TYR A 33 -3.17 15.20 10.09
C TYR A 33 -2.29 14.91 11.31
N ASP A 34 -0.97 15.11 11.19
CA ASP A 34 0.00 14.83 12.25
C ASP A 34 -0.15 13.41 12.81
N LEU A 35 -0.16 12.41 11.92
CA LEU A 35 -0.34 11.01 12.28
C LEU A 35 0.95 10.46 12.89
N ASP A 36 1.02 10.46 14.21
CA ASP A 36 2.18 10.16 15.04
C ASP A 36 2.05 8.80 15.76
N ALA A 37 1.49 7.80 15.06
CA ALA A 37 1.36 6.45 15.61
C ALA A 37 2.75 5.88 15.94
N THR A 38 2.99 5.58 17.22
CA THR A 38 4.26 5.02 17.71
C THR A 38 4.30 3.50 17.66
N SER A 39 3.16 2.87 17.38
CA SER A 39 2.97 1.43 17.28
C SER A 39 2.18 1.10 16.00
N PRO A 40 2.49 -0.01 15.32
CA PRO A 40 1.70 -0.48 14.18
C PRO A 40 0.24 -0.80 14.56
N PHE A 41 -0.03 -1.13 15.83
CA PHE A 41 -1.39 -1.37 16.32
C PHE A 41 -2.22 -0.08 16.47
N ASP A 42 -1.54 1.07 16.57
CA ASP A 42 -2.17 2.37 16.81
C ASP A 42 -2.43 3.15 15.53
N VAL A 43 -1.93 2.69 14.38
CA VAL A 43 -2.06 3.36 13.07
C VAL A 43 -3.52 3.67 12.74
N ILE A 44 -4.41 2.67 12.86
CA ILE A 44 -5.84 2.84 12.54
C ILE A 44 -6.58 3.64 13.62
N PRO A 45 -6.40 3.38 14.94
CA PRO A 45 -6.94 4.25 15.99
C PRO A 45 -6.56 5.73 15.84
N VAL A 46 -5.27 6.03 15.66
CA VAL A 46 -4.76 7.41 15.52
C VAL A 46 -5.31 8.07 14.26
N ALA A 47 -5.31 7.38 13.12
CA ALA A 47 -5.89 7.92 11.88
C ALA A 47 -7.39 8.20 12.03
N ARG A 48 -8.14 7.32 12.70
CA ARG A 48 -9.59 7.51 12.94
C ARG A 48 -9.87 8.73 13.82
N GLU A 49 -9.01 8.96 14.81
CA GLU A 49 -9.14 10.09 15.72
C GLU A 49 -8.75 11.43 15.07
N LYS A 50 -7.63 11.46 14.34
CA LYS A 50 -7.04 12.69 13.82
C LYS A 50 -7.56 13.11 12.44
N ILE A 51 -7.97 12.16 11.59
CA ILE A 51 -8.47 12.49 10.25
C ILE A 51 -9.93 12.93 10.33
N THR A 52 -10.14 14.23 10.25
CA THR A 52 -11.48 14.85 10.40
C THR A 52 -12.31 14.84 9.13
N LYS A 53 -11.69 14.65 7.97
CA LYS A 53 -12.38 14.54 6.67
C LYS A 53 -12.60 13.06 6.31
N PRO A 54 -13.85 12.60 6.19
CA PRO A 54 -14.15 11.21 5.86
C PRO A 54 -13.48 10.71 4.58
N GLU A 55 -13.38 11.55 3.55
CA GLU A 55 -12.71 11.24 2.28
C GLU A 55 -11.23 10.94 2.46
N ASP A 56 -10.53 11.71 3.29
CA ASP A 56 -9.11 11.50 3.57
C ASP A 56 -8.91 10.26 4.45
N TYR A 57 -9.87 9.94 5.33
CA TYR A 57 -9.82 8.73 6.14
C TYR A 57 -10.01 7.48 5.28
N VAL A 58 -10.96 7.51 4.35
CA VAL A 58 -11.15 6.43 3.36
C VAL A 58 -9.89 6.29 2.52
N ARG A 59 -9.35 7.39 1.98
CA ARG A 59 -8.13 7.34 1.17
C ARG A 59 -6.93 6.80 1.95
N PHE A 60 -6.78 7.17 3.22
CA PHE A 60 -5.76 6.59 4.10
C PHE A 60 -5.87 5.07 4.21
N LEU A 61 -7.10 4.54 4.37
CA LEU A 61 -7.35 3.09 4.43
C LEU A 61 -7.06 2.40 3.09
N GLU A 62 -7.45 3.02 1.98
CA GLU A 62 -7.15 2.52 0.62
C GLU A 62 -5.65 2.45 0.38
N LEU A 63 -4.91 3.54 0.65
CA LEU A 63 -3.45 3.59 0.51
C LEU A 63 -2.76 2.54 1.41
N SER A 64 -3.27 2.32 2.62
CA SER A 64 -2.74 1.29 3.52
C SER A 64 -2.91 -0.12 2.95
N LEU A 65 -4.04 -0.38 2.28
CA LEU A 65 -4.33 -1.65 1.62
C LEU A 65 -3.52 -1.81 0.32
N GLU A 66 -3.49 -0.78 -0.52
CA GLU A 66 -2.71 -0.72 -1.77
C GLU A 66 -1.23 -1.00 -1.51
N GLY A 67 -0.63 -0.30 -0.53
CA GLY A 67 0.77 -0.48 -0.17
C GLY A 67 1.09 -1.91 0.26
N ARG A 68 0.17 -2.57 0.99
CA ARG A 68 0.31 -3.97 1.37
C ARG A 68 0.23 -4.89 0.15
N ILE A 69 -0.77 -4.72 -0.71
CA ILE A 69 -0.98 -5.56 -1.89
C ILE A 69 0.23 -5.46 -2.84
N TYR A 70 0.67 -4.24 -3.16
CA TYR A 70 1.81 -4.05 -4.05
C TYR A 70 3.13 -4.50 -3.43
N GLY A 71 3.30 -4.35 -2.11
CA GLY A 71 4.47 -4.84 -1.40
C GLY A 71 4.56 -6.38 -1.41
N GLU A 72 3.45 -7.06 -1.15
CA GLU A 72 3.36 -8.53 -1.23
C GLU A 72 3.61 -9.03 -2.65
N ALA A 73 3.04 -8.38 -3.66
CA ALA A 73 3.29 -8.70 -5.06
C ALA A 73 4.76 -8.51 -5.47
N ALA A 74 5.39 -7.40 -5.05
CA ALA A 74 6.80 -7.12 -5.36
C ALA A 74 7.72 -8.15 -4.72
N ALA A 75 7.45 -8.53 -3.46
CA ALA A 75 8.18 -9.58 -2.77
C ALA A 75 8.08 -10.92 -3.51
N ALA A 76 6.89 -11.30 -3.98
CA ALA A 76 6.68 -12.52 -4.74
C ALA A 76 7.45 -12.52 -6.08
N VAL A 77 7.42 -11.40 -6.82
CA VAL A 77 8.16 -11.25 -8.08
C VAL A 77 9.67 -11.34 -7.84
N MET A 78 10.19 -10.66 -6.81
CA MET A 78 11.60 -10.71 -6.45
C MET A 78 12.05 -12.12 -6.05
N GLU A 79 11.22 -12.86 -5.33
CA GLU A 79 11.54 -14.24 -4.95
C GLU A 79 11.55 -15.16 -6.18
N ALA A 80 10.56 -15.03 -7.07
CA ALA A 80 10.51 -15.82 -8.30
C ALA A 80 11.76 -15.59 -9.19
N GLN A 81 12.27 -14.36 -9.26
CA GLN A 81 13.47 -14.02 -10.03
C GLN A 81 14.78 -14.51 -9.41
N LYS A 82 14.84 -14.72 -8.08
CA LYS A 82 16.03 -15.27 -7.42
C LYS A 82 16.22 -16.76 -7.64
N VAL A 83 15.12 -17.47 -7.95
CA VAL A 83 15.08 -18.93 -8.07
C VAL A 83 15.16 -19.38 -9.55
N SER A 84 15.17 -18.45 -10.51
CA SER A 84 15.35 -18.72 -11.95
C SER A 84 16.80 -18.55 -12.39
#